data_AF-A0A6M8NAU9-F1
#
_entry.id   AF-A0A6M8NAU9-F1
#
_cell.length_a   1.000
_cell.length_b   1.000
_cell.length_c   1.000
_cell.angle_alpha   90.00
_cell.angle_beta   90.00
_cell.angle_gamma   90.00
#
_symmetry.space_group_name_H-M   'P 1'
#
loop_
_entity.id
_entity.type
_entity.pdbx_description
1 polymer ?
#
loop_
_entity_poly.entity_id
_entity_poly.type
_entity_poly.pdbx_seq_one_letter_code
_entity_poly.pdbx_strand_id
1 'polypeptide(L)'
;MTPQAKNKEYYLNLNYSMIINKEDDEFVAYYKEYPKITGCGDNEIEAIEDLKEAFSCLLDVLIAEGEEIKEPAPVEKKVRVNVILPEKLLKSISELTNNRSVFLSKAAKYAIENKIAL
;
A
#
# COMPACT_ATOMS: atom_id res chain seq x y z
N MET A 1 -13.46 24.83 7.51
CA MET A 1 -13.22 23.79 6.50
C MET A 1 -13.94 22.55 6.98
N THR A 2 -15.07 22.20 6.37
CA THR A 2 -15.78 20.95 6.68
C THR A 2 -14.89 19.77 6.28
N PRO A 3 -14.84 18.67 7.07
CA PRO A 3 -14.16 17.45 6.64
C PRO A 3 -14.77 17.00 5.32
N GLN A 4 -13.93 16.73 4.33
CA GLN A 4 -14.38 16.13 3.07
C GLN A 4 -15.09 14.81 3.44
N ALA A 5 -16.38 14.71 3.15
CA ALA A 5 -17.15 13.51 3.48
C ALA A 5 -16.53 12.32 2.73
N LYS A 6 -16.15 11.26 3.45
CA LYS A 6 -15.63 10.03 2.85
C LYS A 6 -16.77 9.32 2.14
N ASN A 7 -16.93 9.62 0.86
CA ASN A 7 -17.98 9.07 0.00
C ASN A 7 -17.47 7.82 -0.75
N LYS A 8 -18.36 7.14 -1.47
CA LYS A 8 -18.02 5.94 -2.26
C LYS A 8 -16.81 6.14 -3.17
N GLU A 9 -16.78 7.27 -3.88
CA GLU A 9 -15.71 7.61 -4.82
C GLU A 9 -14.36 7.81 -4.13
N TYR A 10 -14.34 8.36 -2.91
CA TYR A 10 -13.13 8.44 -2.09
C TYR A 10 -12.54 7.04 -1.86
N TYR A 11 -13.36 6.08 -1.43
CA TYR A 11 -12.90 4.72 -1.14
C TYR A 11 -12.48 3.96 -2.40
N LEU A 12 -13.21 4.07 -3.50
CA LEU A 12 -12.84 3.41 -4.77
C LEU A 12 -11.50 3.88 -5.34
N ASN A 13 -11.05 5.09 -4.98
CA ASN A 13 -9.78 5.65 -5.43
C ASN A 13 -8.60 5.40 -4.48
N LEU A 14 -8.82 4.75 -3.33
CA LEU A 14 -7.72 4.36 -2.44
C LEU A 14 -6.92 3.20 -3.04
N ASN A 15 -5.62 3.20 -2.79
CA ASN A 15 -4.70 2.18 -3.30
C ASN A 15 -4.77 0.88 -2.47
N TYR A 16 -5.91 0.19 -2.51
CA TYR A 16 -6.06 -1.11 -1.88
C TYR A 16 -5.14 -2.16 -2.52
N SER A 17 -4.53 -2.99 -1.68
CA SER A 17 -3.68 -4.08 -2.16
C SER A 17 -4.56 -5.25 -2.61
N MET A 18 -4.56 -5.53 -3.91
CA MET A 18 -5.21 -6.71 -4.48
C MET A 18 -4.27 -7.92 -4.39
N ILE A 19 -4.82 -9.07 -4.02
CA ILE A 19 -4.17 -10.38 -4.08
C ILE A 19 -4.95 -11.20 -5.09
N ILE A 20 -4.25 -11.82 -6.03
CA ILE A 20 -4.84 -12.63 -7.09
C ILE A 20 -4.20 -14.01 -7.03
N ASN A 21 -5.03 -15.04 -6.96
CA ASN A 21 -4.61 -16.42 -7.03
C ASN A 21 -5.31 -17.10 -8.20
N LYS A 22 -4.65 -18.09 -8.80
CA LYS A 22 -5.32 -19.03 -9.68
C LYS A 22 -5.83 -20.19 -8.85
N GLU A 23 -7.14 -20.40 -8.83
CA GLU A 23 -7.82 -21.48 -8.12
C GLU A 23 -8.52 -22.37 -9.15
N ASP A 24 -8.09 -23.63 -9.24
CA ASP A 24 -8.49 -24.56 -10.30
C ASP A 24 -8.35 -23.95 -11.70
N ASP A 25 -9.49 -23.62 -12.34
CA ASP A 25 -9.57 -23.08 -13.69
C ASP A 25 -9.94 -21.58 -13.74
N GLU A 26 -10.07 -20.91 -12.61
CA GLU A 26 -10.48 -19.50 -12.51
C GLU A 26 -9.45 -18.66 -11.73
N PHE A 27 -9.41 -17.35 -12.01
CA PHE A 27 -8.68 -16.39 -11.21
C PHE A 27 -9.58 -15.80 -10.14
N VAL A 28 -9.12 -15.81 -8.89
CA VAL A 28 -9.83 -15.22 -7.75
C VAL A 28 -9.01 -14.06 -7.20
N ALA A 29 -9.61 -12.88 -7.18
CA ALA A 29 -9.02 -11.65 -6.69
C ALA A 29 -9.73 -11.17 -5.42
N TYR A 30 -8.98 -10.62 -4.46
CA TYR A 30 -9.57 -9.96 -3.28
C TYR A 30 -8.68 -8.83 -2.75
N TYR A 31 -9.27 -7.91 -2.00
CA TYR A 31 -8.51 -6.89 -1.27
C TYR A 31 -8.00 -7.42 0.06
N LYS A 32 -6.76 -7.10 0.43
CA LYS A 32 -6.13 -7.55 1.68
C LYS A 32 -6.99 -7.27 2.93
N GLU A 33 -7.65 -6.11 2.97
CA GLU A 33 -8.52 -5.70 4.08
C GLU A 33 -9.90 -6.39 4.06
N TYR A 34 -10.32 -6.93 2.91
CA TYR A 34 -11.62 -7.54 2.65
C TYR A 34 -11.48 -8.93 1.97
N PRO A 35 -10.83 -9.91 2.60
CA PRO A 35 -10.55 -11.20 1.96
C PRO A 35 -11.80 -12.07 1.68
N LYS A 36 -12.96 -11.67 2.20
CA LYS A 36 -14.25 -12.34 1.95
C LYS A 36 -15.00 -11.74 0.75
N ILE A 37 -14.55 -10.60 0.24
CA ILE A 37 -15.10 -9.98 -0.96
C ILE A 37 -14.16 -10.34 -2.09
N THR A 38 -14.64 -11.22 -2.95
CA THR A 38 -13.88 -11.80 -4.04
C THR A 38 -14.47 -11.36 -5.36
N GLY A 39 -13.60 -11.16 -6.34
CA GLY A 39 -13.97 -11.16 -7.75
C GLY A 39 -13.37 -12.38 -8.44
N CYS A 40 -14.07 -12.91 -9.43
CA CYS A 40 -13.65 -14.09 -10.16
C CYS A 40 -13.64 -13.83 -11.69
N GLY A 41 -12.82 -14.58 -12.44
CA GLY A 41 -12.83 -14.51 -13.90
C GLY A 41 -11.84 -15.46 -14.59
N ASP A 42 -12.00 -15.64 -15.90
CA ASP A 42 -11.18 -16.58 -16.69
C ASP A 42 -9.72 -16.11 -16.83
N ASN A 43 -9.48 -14.84 -16.53
CA ASN A 43 -8.16 -14.21 -16.50
C ASN A 43 -8.05 -13.16 -15.38
N GLU A 44 -6.83 -12.70 -15.12
CA GLU A 44 -6.55 -11.72 -14.05
C GLU A 44 -7.34 -10.41 -14.21
N ILE A 45 -7.57 -9.95 -15.45
CA ILE A 45 -8.26 -8.67 -15.70
C ILE A 45 -9.73 -8.80 -15.32
N GLU A 46 -10.39 -9.87 -15.76
CA GLU A 46 -11.79 -10.14 -15.42
C GLU A 46 -11.99 -10.26 -13.90
N ALA A 47 -11.13 -11.01 -13.21
CA ALA A 47 -11.20 -11.13 -11.76
C ALA A 47 -11.02 -9.78 -11.03
N ILE A 48 -10.18 -8.88 -11.57
CA ILE A 48 -10.01 -7.52 -11.03
C ILE A 48 -11.25 -6.66 -11.27
N GLU A 49 -11.85 -6.74 -12.46
CA GLU A 49 -13.05 -5.97 -12.79
C GLU A 49 -14.23 -6.40 -11.93
N ASP A 50 -14.44 -7.71 -11.79
CA ASP A 50 -15.47 -8.29 -10.92
C ASP A 50 -15.22 -7.92 -9.44
N LEU A 51 -13.97 -7.96 -8.98
CA LEU A 51 -13.62 -7.54 -7.61
C LEU A 51 -13.98 -6.07 -7.35
N LYS A 52 -13.73 -5.18 -8.32
CA LYS A 52 -14.08 -3.75 -8.20
C LYS A 52 -15.58 -3.55 -8.13
N GLU A 53 -16.35 -4.32 -8.90
CA GLU A 53 -17.82 -4.29 -8.84
C GLU A 53 -18.32 -4.81 -7.49
N ALA A 54 -17.85 -5.98 -7.06
CA ALA A 54 -18.20 -6.56 -5.76
C ALA A 54 -17.90 -5.59 -4.59
N PHE A 55 -16.73 -4.94 -4.63
CA PHE A 55 -16.35 -3.95 -3.63
C PHE A 55 -17.19 -2.67 -3.70
N SER A 56 -17.53 -2.20 -4.91
CA SER A 56 -18.44 -1.07 -5.12
C SER A 56 -19.80 -1.31 -4.48
N CYS A 57 -20.35 -2.53 -4.61
CA CYS A 57 -21.59 -2.94 -3.96
C CYS A 57 -21.46 -2.99 -2.43
N LEU A 58 -20.35 -3.51 -1.90
CA LEU A 58 -20.10 -3.50 -0.45
C LEU A 58 -20.08 -2.07 0.10
N LEU A 59 -19.42 -1.13 -0.59
CA LEU A 59 -19.34 0.26 -0.15
C LEU A 59 -20.73 0.92 -0.05
N ASP A 60 -21.65 0.61 -0.96
CA ASP A 60 -23.02 1.14 -0.88
C ASP A 60 -23.72 0.71 0.41
N VAL A 61 -23.57 -0.57 0.79
CA VAL A 61 -24.14 -1.12 2.03
C VAL A 61 -23.50 -0.47 3.26
N LEU A 62 -22.17 -0.47 3.35
CA LEU A 62 -21.46 0.05 4.53
C LEU A 62 -21.72 1.55 4.74
N ILE A 63 -21.80 2.33 3.66
CA ILE A 63 -22.12 3.76 3.73
C ILE A 63 -23.57 3.97 4.19
N ALA A 64 -24.53 3.20 3.67
CA ALA A 64 -25.94 3.32 4.03
C ALA A 64 -26.19 2.93 5.50
N GLU A 65 -25.49 1.92 6.00
CA GLU A 65 -25.59 1.44 7.38
C GLU A 65 -24.73 2.27 8.36
N GLY A 66 -23.87 3.15 7.84
CA GLY A 66 -22.95 3.97 8.64
C GLY A 66 -21.86 3.13 9.31
N GLU A 67 -21.53 1.97 8.73
CA GLU A 67 -20.49 1.08 9.23
C GLU A 67 -19.08 1.59 8.89
N GLU A 68 -18.10 1.15 9.68
CA GLU A 68 -16.70 1.51 9.46
C GLU A 68 -16.13 0.81 8.22
N ILE A 69 -15.63 1.59 7.27
CA ILE A 69 -14.91 1.11 6.10
C ILE A 69 -13.42 1.12 6.40
N LYS A 70 -12.80 -0.08 6.45
CA LYS A 70 -11.36 -0.27 6.58
C LYS A 70 -10.63 0.31 5.38
N GLU A 71 -9.76 1.28 5.62
CA GLU A 71 -8.85 1.85 4.64
C GLU A 71 -7.59 1.00 4.50
N PRO A 72 -6.91 1.01 3.33
CA PRO A 72 -5.66 0.29 3.18
C PRO A 72 -4.61 0.92 4.09
N ALA A 73 -3.76 0.07 4.68
CA ALA A 73 -2.64 0.57 5.46
C ALA A 73 -1.80 1.52 4.58
N PRO A 74 -1.39 2.71 5.09
CA PRO A 74 -0.56 3.61 4.33
C PRO A 74 0.73 2.88 3.97
N VAL A 75 0.85 2.51 2.69
CA VAL A 75 2.07 1.93 2.17
C VAL A 75 3.07 3.07 2.14
N GLU A 76 4.04 3.08 3.06
CA GLU A 76 5.18 3.99 2.97
C GLU A 76 5.86 3.76 1.61
N LYS A 77 5.58 4.65 0.66
CA LYS A 77 6.13 4.58 -0.67
C LYS A 77 7.63 4.87 -0.58
N LYS A 78 8.45 3.83 -0.80
CA LYS A 78 9.90 3.99 -0.92
C LYS A 78 10.22 4.63 -2.27
N VAL A 79 10.98 5.72 -2.24
CA VAL A 79 11.46 6.41 -3.45
C VAL A 79 12.94 6.09 -3.65
N ARG A 80 13.32 5.68 -4.87
CA ARG A 80 14.72 5.49 -5.24
C ARG A 80 15.35 6.84 -5.54
N VAL A 81 16.47 7.13 -4.89
CA VAL A 81 17.24 8.36 -5.07
C VAL A 81 18.69 8.03 -5.41
N ASN A 82 19.37 8.93 -6.12
CA ASN A 82 20.81 8.85 -6.38
C ASN A 82 21.51 9.89 -5.50
N VAL A 83 22.56 9.48 -4.78
CA VAL A 83 23.35 10.33 -3.89
C VAL A 83 24.84 10.07 -4.09
N ILE A 84 25.67 11.09 -3.83
CA ILE A 84 27.13 10.97 -3.84
C ILE A 84 27.61 10.85 -2.40
N LEU A 85 28.43 9.83 -2.12
CA LEU A 85 29.01 9.57 -0.80
C LEU A 85 30.49 9.18 -0.97
N PRO A 86 31.38 9.53 -0.02
CA PRO A 86 32.77 9.08 -0.06
C PRO A 86 32.88 7.55 -0.09
N GLU A 87 33.80 7.02 -0.90
CA GLU A 87 33.99 5.57 -1.07
C GLU A 87 34.28 4.86 0.26
N LYS A 88 35.15 5.43 1.10
CA LYS A 88 35.49 4.87 2.41
C LYS A 88 34.25 4.76 3.32
N LEU A 89 33.37 5.77 3.30
CA LEU A 89 32.13 5.76 4.08
C LEU A 89 31.18 4.66 3.59
N LEU A 90 31.02 4.53 2.27
CA LEU A 90 30.21 3.46 1.68
C LEU A 90 30.73 2.07 2.06
N LYS A 91 32.04 1.89 2.10
CA LYS A 91 32.67 0.64 2.55
C LYS A 91 32.34 0.35 4.00
N SER A 92 32.53 1.32 4.91
CA SER A 92 32.20 1.16 6.33
C SER A 92 30.71 0.86 6.57
N ILE A 93 29.78 1.48 5.83
CA ILE A 93 28.36 1.14 5.92
C ILE A 93 28.12 -0.31 5.49
N SER A 94 28.80 -0.76 4.44
CA SER A 94 28.65 -2.12 3.91
C SER A 94 29.22 -3.19 4.83
N GLU A 95 30.19 -2.86 5.68
CA GLU A 95 30.71 -3.74 6.73
C GLU A 95 29.68 -3.95 7.85
N LEU A 96 28.78 -2.99 8.09
CA LEU A 96 27.75 -3.05 9.12
C LEU A 96 26.44 -3.67 8.63
N THR A 97 26.12 -3.54 7.33
CA THR A 97 24.87 -4.05 6.79
C THR A 97 24.92 -4.36 5.30
N ASN A 98 24.14 -5.36 4.90
CA ASN A 98 23.86 -5.66 3.50
C ASN A 98 22.74 -4.78 2.90
N ASN A 99 22.01 -4.01 3.73
CA ASN A 99 20.93 -3.13 3.28
C ASN A 99 21.23 -1.66 3.60
N ARG A 100 21.94 -1.01 2.68
CA ARG A 100 22.36 0.39 2.80
C ARG A 100 21.19 1.35 2.96
N SER A 101 20.07 1.11 2.26
CA SER A 101 18.88 1.97 2.36
C SER A 101 18.31 1.99 3.77
N VAL A 102 18.23 0.83 4.44
CA VAL A 102 17.76 0.75 5.84
C VAL A 102 18.69 1.51 6.78
N PHE A 103 20.01 1.37 6.60
CA PHE A 103 20.98 2.11 7.41
C PHE A 103 20.83 3.62 7.23
N LEU A 104 20.79 4.09 5.99
CA LEU A 104 20.66 5.52 5.67
C LEU A 104 19.32 6.10 6.17
N SER A 105 18.22 5.36 6.03
CA SER A 105 16.91 5.78 6.57
C SER A 105 16.93 5.94 8.09
N LYS A 106 17.56 5.00 8.82
CA LYS A 106 17.68 5.10 10.28
C LYS A 106 18.59 6.25 10.70
N ALA A 107 19.72 6.43 10.02
CA ALA A 107 20.64 7.54 10.29
C ALA A 107 19.97 8.91 10.05
N ALA A 108 19.23 9.04 8.95
CA ALA A 108 18.47 10.25 8.66
C ALA A 108 17.38 10.51 9.71
N LYS A 109 16.63 9.47 10.11
CA LYS A 109 15.61 9.58 11.16
C LYS A 109 16.22 10.05 12.48
N TYR A 110 17.33 9.46 12.89
CA TYR A 110 18.06 9.89 14.09
C TYR A 110 18.48 11.37 14.00
N ALA A 111 19.02 11.81 12.86
CA ALA A 111 19.42 13.20 12.68
C ALA A 111 18.24 14.18 12.78
N ILE A 112 17.10 13.83 12.19
CA ILE A 112 15.86 14.62 12.26
C ILE A 112 15.34 14.70 13.70
N GLU A 113 15.22 13.57 14.39
CA GLU A 113 14.70 13.50 15.77
C GLU A 113 15.55 14.30 16.76
N ASN A 114 16.87 14.27 16.56
CA ASN A 114 17.83 14.99 17.39
C ASN A 114 18.10 16.42 16.90
N LYS A 115 17.34 16.90 15.90
CA LYS A 115 17.44 18.26 15.35
C LYS A 115 18.86 18.66 14.96
N ILE A 116 19.62 17.70 14.42
CA ILE A 116 20.97 17.95 13.92
C ILE A 116 20.85 18.80 12.66
N ALA A 117 21.20 20.08 12.76
CA ALA A 117 21.35 20.95 11.61
C ALA A 117 22.71 20.68 10.94
N LEU A 118 22.69 20.46 9.63
CA LEU A 118 23.87 20.23 8.79
C LEU A 118 24.13 21.46 7.91
#